data_AF-A0A1V1WC46-F1
#
_entry.id   AF-A0A1V1WC46-F1
#
_cell.length_a   1.000
_cell.length_b   1.000
_cell.length_c   1.000
_cell.angle_alpha   90.00
_cell.angle_beta   90.00
_cell.angle_gamma   90.00
#
_symmetry.space_group_name_H-M   'P 1'
#
loop_
_entity.id
_entity.type
_entity.pdbx_description
1 polymer ?
#
loop_
_entity_poly.entity_id
_entity_poly.type
_entity_poly.pdbx_seq_one_letter_code
_entity_poly.pdbx_strand_id
1 'polypeptide(L)'
;QRLKMKFTIVAVFVAITIIAQVTSQETNCPKNEYYRTCGNCDGNCRKHVVPCPRICHPAGCYCVGGTVRGPNGDCIFTNECP
;
A
#
# COMPACT_ATOMS: atom_id res chain seq x y z
N GLN A 1 -13.04 44.58 -7.72
CA GLN A 1 -12.94 43.56 -8.80
C GLN A 1 -11.63 42.75 -8.76
N ARG A 2 -10.46 43.38 -8.57
CA ARG A 2 -9.15 42.69 -8.44
C ARG A 2 -9.05 41.72 -7.25
N LEU A 3 -9.79 41.98 -6.17
CA LEU A 3 -9.80 41.17 -4.95
C LEU A 3 -10.56 39.84 -5.14
N LYS A 4 -11.72 39.87 -5.82
CA LYS A 4 -12.45 38.64 -6.25
C LYS A 4 -11.57 37.77 -7.16
N MET A 5 -10.80 38.38 -8.06
CA MET A 5 -9.88 37.69 -8.96
C MET A 5 -8.75 36.97 -8.20
N LYS A 6 -8.22 37.56 -7.12
CA LYS A 6 -7.23 36.91 -6.24
C LYS A 6 -7.85 35.74 -5.46
N PHE A 7 -9.06 35.92 -4.92
CA PHE A 7 -9.78 34.85 -4.22
C PHE A 7 -10.10 33.67 -5.15
N THR A 8 -10.52 33.92 -6.39
CA THR A 8 -10.74 32.87 -7.38
C THR A 8 -9.44 32.17 -7.78
N ILE A 9 -8.33 32.90 -7.94
CA ILE A 9 -7.02 32.30 -8.25
C ILE A 9 -6.55 31.40 -7.11
N VAL A 10 -6.65 31.85 -5.86
CA VAL A 10 -6.26 31.05 -4.68
C VAL A 10 -7.13 29.79 -4.56
N ALA A 11 -8.45 29.91 -4.75
CA ALA A 11 -9.35 28.75 -4.70
C ALA A 11 -9.03 27.72 -5.80
N VAL A 12 -8.69 28.17 -7.00
CA VAL A 12 -8.28 27.30 -8.12
C VAL A 12 -6.95 26.61 -7.81
N PHE A 13 -5.95 27.33 -7.28
CA PHE A 13 -4.67 26.73 -6.87
C PHE A 13 -4.84 25.69 -5.77
N VAL A 14 -5.66 25.98 -4.75
CA VAL A 14 -5.97 25.02 -3.68
C VAL A 14 -6.66 23.78 -4.23
N ALA A 15 -7.65 23.94 -5.11
CA ALA A 15 -8.31 22.81 -5.78
C ALA A 15 -7.32 21.96 -6.60
N ILE A 16 -6.40 22.59 -7.35
CA ILE A 16 -5.36 21.90 -8.12
C ILE A 16 -4.42 21.10 -7.20
N THR A 17 -4.00 21.67 -6.07
CA THR A 17 -3.14 20.95 -5.11
C THR A 17 -3.83 19.76 -4.45
N ILE A 18 -5.15 19.85 -4.18
CA ILE A 18 -5.92 18.75 -3.61
C ILE A 18 -6.01 17.58 -4.61
N ILE A 19 -6.24 17.88 -5.91
CA ILE A 19 -6.36 16.86 -6.95
C ILE A 19 -5.05 16.07 -7.12
N ALA A 20 -3.89 16.72 -6.95
CA ALA A 20 -2.59 16.07 -7.06
C ALA A 20 -2.30 15.04 -5.93
N GLN A 21 -2.96 15.13 -4.78
CA GLN A 21 -2.75 14.21 -3.65
C GLN A 21 -3.54 12.90 -3.79
N VAL A 22 -4.45 12.80 -4.76
CA VAL A 22 -5.41 11.68 -4.90
C VAL A 22 -4.92 10.60 -5.87
N THR A 23 -3.74 10.75 -6.49
CA THR A 23 -3.28 9.86 -7.57
C THR A 23 -2.39 8.71 -7.14
N SER A 24 -2.26 8.40 -5.85
CA SER A 24 -1.38 7.32 -5.36
C SER A 24 -2.11 6.23 -4.57
N GLN A 25 -3.28 5.79 -5.02
CA GLN A 25 -3.72 4.43 -4.70
C GLN A 25 -3.44 3.55 -5.92
N GLU A 26 -2.20 3.09 -5.92
CA GLU A 26 -1.59 2.14 -6.82
C GLU A 26 -2.58 1.03 -7.17
N THR A 27 -2.91 0.91 -8.46
CA THR A 27 -3.78 -0.14 -9.01
C THR A 27 -3.13 -1.52 -9.03
N ASN A 28 -1.96 -1.66 -8.41
CA ASN A 28 -1.26 -2.91 -8.15
C ASN A 28 -0.71 -2.85 -6.71
N CYS A 29 -0.51 -4.00 -6.10
CA CYS A 29 -0.27 -4.15 -4.66
C CYS A 29 0.73 -3.14 -4.03
N PRO A 30 0.58 -2.84 -2.73
CA PRO A 30 1.51 -1.96 -2.02
C PRO A 30 2.96 -2.46 -2.10
N LYS A 31 3.89 -1.59 -1.69
CA LYS A 31 5.33 -1.91 -1.66
C LYS A 31 5.59 -3.26 -0.97
N ASN A 32 6.49 -4.05 -1.55
CA ASN A 32 6.89 -5.39 -1.08
C ASN A 32 5.75 -6.43 -1.12
N GLU A 33 4.71 -6.18 -1.91
CA GLU A 33 3.66 -7.13 -2.19
C GLU A 33 3.51 -7.36 -3.68
N TYR A 34 2.92 -8.49 -4.05
CA TYR A 34 2.61 -8.81 -5.42
C TYR A 34 1.28 -9.54 -5.50
N TYR A 35 0.53 -9.23 -6.54
CA TYR A 35 -0.79 -9.81 -6.72
C TYR A 35 -0.66 -11.28 -7.13
N ARG A 36 -1.42 -12.14 -6.45
CA ARG A 36 -1.57 -13.54 -6.79
C ARG A 36 -3.02 -13.86 -7.07
N THR A 37 -3.28 -14.56 -8.16
CA THR A 37 -4.60 -15.15 -8.46
C THR A 37 -4.87 -16.40 -7.63
N CYS A 38 -3.83 -17.19 -7.37
CA CYS A 38 -3.81 -18.27 -6.38
C CYS A 38 -2.96 -17.79 -5.20
N GLY A 39 -3.61 -17.31 -4.14
CA GLY A 39 -2.97 -16.63 -3.02
C GLY A 39 -1.97 -17.48 -2.25
N ASN A 40 -1.29 -16.88 -1.28
CA ASN A 40 -0.29 -17.54 -0.44
C ASN A 40 -0.56 -17.30 1.06
N CYS A 41 0.39 -17.67 1.92
CA CYS A 41 0.40 -17.31 3.33
C CYS A 41 1.56 -16.34 3.61
N ASP A 42 1.30 -15.29 4.37
CA ASP A 42 2.35 -14.40 4.86
C ASP A 42 2.75 -14.79 6.28
N GLY A 43 4.06 -14.76 6.55
CA GLY A 43 4.56 -14.72 7.92
C GLY A 43 4.35 -13.35 8.55
N ASN A 44 4.68 -13.22 9.83
CA ASN A 44 4.69 -11.95 10.56
C ASN A 44 5.95 -11.85 11.43
N CYS A 45 6.19 -10.70 12.05
CA CYS A 45 7.38 -10.48 12.87
C CYS A 45 7.57 -11.44 14.07
N ARG A 46 6.51 -12.13 14.52
CA ARG A 46 6.64 -13.17 15.55
C ARG A 46 7.01 -14.52 14.95
N LYS A 47 6.57 -14.79 13.72
CA LYS A 47 6.78 -16.05 13.01
C LYS A 47 6.99 -15.79 11.53
N HIS A 48 8.26 -15.62 11.14
CA HIS A 48 8.62 -15.23 9.77
C HIS A 48 8.22 -16.27 8.72
N VAL A 49 8.26 -17.56 9.08
CA VAL A 49 7.88 -18.66 8.19
C VAL A 49 6.72 -19.41 8.81
N VAL A 50 5.59 -19.46 8.09
CA VAL A 50 4.39 -20.19 8.49
C VAL A 50 4.20 -21.40 7.57
N PRO A 51 3.78 -22.57 8.10
CA PRO A 51 3.35 -23.67 7.25
C PRO A 51 2.22 -23.19 6.34
N CYS A 52 2.42 -23.28 5.02
CA CYS A 52 1.41 -22.91 4.03
C CYS A 52 1.03 -24.15 3.22
N PRO A 53 -0.22 -24.65 3.34
CA PRO A 53 -0.68 -25.80 2.56
C PRO A 53 -0.66 -25.49 1.06
N ARG A 54 -0.42 -26.50 0.22
CA ARG A 54 -0.41 -26.36 -1.25
C ARG A 54 -1.83 -26.29 -1.84
N ILE A 55 -2.63 -25.35 -1.35
CA ILE A 55 -3.96 -25.00 -1.86
C ILE A 55 -3.96 -23.54 -2.29
N CYS A 56 -4.91 -23.15 -3.15
CA CYS A 56 -5.06 -21.73 -3.47
C CYS A 56 -5.77 -20.99 -2.34
N HIS A 57 -5.05 -20.03 -1.75
CA HIS A 57 -5.66 -19.03 -0.90
C HIS A 57 -6.39 -17.97 -1.78
N PRO A 58 -7.24 -17.12 -1.19
CA PRO A 58 -7.92 -16.06 -1.93
C PRO A 58 -6.96 -15.23 -2.79
N ALA A 59 -7.44 -14.75 -3.94
CA ALA A 59 -6.65 -13.85 -4.76
C ALA A 59 -6.42 -12.53 -4.00
N GLY A 60 -5.23 -11.96 -4.11
CA GLY A 60 -4.87 -10.76 -3.36
C GLY A 60 -3.38 -10.44 -3.37
N CYS A 61 -3.01 -9.46 -2.56
CA CYS A 61 -1.64 -9.00 -2.37
C CYS A 61 -0.98 -9.76 -1.22
N TYR A 62 0.20 -10.33 -1.49
CA TYR A 62 0.96 -11.14 -0.54
C TYR A 62 2.40 -10.67 -0.47
N CYS A 63 3.03 -10.83 0.69
CA CYS A 63 4.41 -10.42 0.91
C CYS A 63 5.37 -11.17 -0.02
N VAL A 64 6.31 -10.43 -0.62
CA VAL A 64 7.41 -11.00 -1.40
C VAL A 64 8.36 -11.83 -0.50
N GLY A 65 9.19 -12.67 -1.12
CA GLY A 65 10.19 -13.42 -0.37
C GLY A 65 11.16 -12.51 0.40
N GLY A 66 11.41 -12.85 1.67
CA GLY A 66 12.29 -12.06 2.56
C GLY A 66 11.57 -10.96 3.35
N THR A 67 10.28 -10.73 3.09
CA THR A 67 9.44 -9.81 3.86
C THR A 67 8.34 -10.55 4.62
N VAL A 68 7.81 -9.89 5.65
CA VAL A 68 6.75 -10.41 6.52
C VAL A 68 5.72 -9.33 6.77
N ARG A 69 4.49 -9.73 7.11
CA ARG A 69 3.40 -8.83 7.43
C ARG A 69 3.69 -8.15 8.77
N GLY A 70 3.97 -6.85 8.72
CA GLY A 70 4.26 -6.00 9.85
C GLY A 70 3.02 -5.62 10.66
N PRO A 71 3.19 -4.94 11.80
CA PRO A 71 2.07 -4.57 12.69
C PRO A 71 1.06 -3.60 12.05
N ASN A 72 1.50 -2.81 11.07
CA ASN A 72 0.66 -1.87 10.34
C ASN A 72 -0.06 -2.49 9.13
N GLY A 73 0.15 -3.78 8.87
CA GLY A 73 -0.40 -4.47 7.70
C GLY A 73 0.48 -4.38 6.44
N ASP A 74 1.57 -3.61 6.45
CA ASP A 74 2.53 -3.54 5.36
C ASP A 74 3.52 -4.71 5.39
N CYS A 75 4.03 -5.12 4.22
CA CYS A 75 5.12 -6.08 4.15
C CYS A 75 6.49 -5.39 4.35
N ILE A 76 7.16 -5.71 5.46
CA ILE A 76 8.46 -5.14 5.85
C ILE A 76 9.54 -6.22 5.81
N PHE A 77 10.80 -5.82 5.70
CA PHE A 77 11.89 -6.80 5.78
C PHE A 77 11.95 -7.41 7.19
N THR A 78 12.33 -8.67 7.28
CA THR A 78 12.41 -9.37 8.58
C THR A 78 13.35 -8.71 9.59
N ASN A 79 14.36 -7.96 9.13
CA ASN A 79 15.27 -7.17 9.97
C ASN A 79 14.70 -5.81 10.42
N GLU A 80 13.55 -5.40 9.88
CA GLU A 80 12.81 -4.19 10.28
C GLU A 80 11.74 -4.49 11.35
N CYS A 81 11.62 -5.75 11.77
CA CYS A 81 10.72 -6.13 12.85
C CYS A 81 11.15 -5.50 14.20
N PRO A 82 10.19 -5.05 15.01
CA PRO A 82 10.45 -4.41 16.32
C PRO A 82 10.92 -5.40 17.40
#